data_AF-A0A1Q8BFA8-F1
#
_entry.id   AF-A0A1Q8BFA8-F1
#
_cell.length_a   1.000
_cell.length_b   1.000
_cell.length_c   1.000
_cell.angle_alpha   90.00
_cell.angle_beta   90.00
_cell.angle_gamma   90.00
#
_symmetry.space_group_name_H-M   'P 1'
#
loop_
_entity.id
_entity.type
_entity.pdbx_description
1 polymer ?
#
loop_
_entity_poly.entity_id
_entity_poly.type
_entity_poly.pdbx_seq_one_letter_code
_entity_poly.pdbx_strand_id
1 'polypeptide(L)'
;MPARAYGASILSLTGRGVVWVIAVAWAGVGCFLNGRSCGRVHCKIDGIAFPLFAIVGALNVLSVVSFDWNLFWLAFIVILVGSFVSEWTWKKYS
;
A
#
# COMPACT_ATOMS: atom_id res chain seq x y z
N MET A 1 4.82 -37.79 1.43
CA MET A 1 5.10 -36.38 1.80
C MET A 1 3.75 -35.66 1.83
N PRO A 2 3.26 -35.14 2.96
CA PRO A 2 1.98 -34.44 2.94
C PRO A 2 2.14 -33.12 2.19
N ALA A 3 1.28 -32.90 1.20
CA ALA A 3 1.19 -31.64 0.48
C ALA A 3 0.85 -30.52 1.48
N ARG A 4 1.72 -29.51 1.60
CA ARG A 4 1.45 -28.30 2.37
C ARG A 4 0.22 -27.65 1.75
N ALA A 5 -0.91 -27.66 2.45
CA ALA A 5 -2.10 -26.94 2.02
C ALA A 5 -1.70 -25.48 1.79
N TYR A 6 -1.92 -24.98 0.57
CA TYR A 6 -1.67 -23.61 0.13
C TYR A 6 -2.42 -22.55 0.96
N GLY A 7 -3.23 -22.94 1.96
CA GLY A 7 -3.94 -22.08 2.90
C GLY A 7 -3.30 -21.89 4.29
N ALA A 8 -2.28 -22.67 4.66
CA ALA A 8 -1.66 -22.57 5.99
C ALA A 8 -0.58 -21.47 6.01
N SER A 9 -0.96 -20.24 6.38
CA SER A 9 0.03 -19.20 6.69
C SER A 9 0.54 -19.36 8.12
N ILE A 10 1.83 -19.08 8.30
CA ILE A 10 2.46 -18.97 9.62
C ILE A 10 2.03 -17.70 10.37
N LEU A 11 1.47 -16.71 9.66
CA LEU A 11 0.99 -15.46 10.24
C LEU A 11 -0.52 -15.53 10.51
N SER A 12 -0.91 -15.10 11.71
CA SER A 12 -2.30 -14.79 12.04
C SER A 12 -2.85 -13.72 11.10
N LEU A 13 -4.17 -13.60 11.00
CA LEU A 13 -4.80 -12.59 10.14
C LEU A 13 -4.34 -11.17 10.53
N THR A 14 -4.28 -10.88 11.84
CA THR A 14 -3.73 -9.62 12.37
C THR A 14 -2.25 -9.45 12.01
N GLY A 15 -1.44 -10.51 12.12
CA GLY A 15 -0.03 -10.46 11.76
C GLY A 15 0.19 -10.12 10.28
N ARG A 16 -0.64 -10.67 9.38
CA ARG A 16 -0.63 -10.29 7.96
C ARG A 16 -1.01 -8.83 7.77
N GLY A 17 -2.05 -8.36 8.48
CA GLY A 17 -2.47 -6.97 8.45
C GLY A 17 -1.35 -5.99 8.84
N VAL A 18 -0.64 -6.28 9.95
CA VAL A 18 0.53 -5.49 10.39
C VAL A 18 1.59 -5.43 9.30
N VAL A 19 1.96 -6.57 8.71
CA VAL A 19 2.97 -6.63 7.65
C VAL A 19 2.59 -5.77 6.46
N TRP A 20 1.33 -5.85 6.00
CA TRP A 20 0.89 -5.10 4.84
C TRP A 20 0.79 -3.60 5.10
N VAL A 21 0.34 -3.20 6.29
CA VAL A 21 0.33 -1.79 6.70
C VAL A 21 1.75 -1.21 6.70
N ILE A 22 2.71 -1.94 7.26
CA ILE A 22 4.12 -1.52 7.27
C ILE A 22 4.68 -1.45 5.86
N ALA A 23 4.39 -2.44 5.00
CA ALA A 23 4.87 -2.46 3.63
C ALA A 23 4.35 -1.27 2.80
N VAL A 24 3.06 -0.95 2.92
CA VAL A 24 2.44 0.21 2.26
C VAL A 24 3.03 1.52 2.79
N ALA A 25 3.20 1.65 4.12
CA ALA A 25 3.84 2.81 4.72
C ALA A 25 5.27 3.00 4.20
N TRP A 26 6.06 1.91 4.15
CA TRP A 26 7.42 1.93 3.66
C TRP A 26 7.50 2.35 2.19
N ALA A 27 6.66 1.77 1.32
CA ALA A 27 6.60 2.14 -0.09
C ALA A 27 6.22 3.61 -0.29
N GLY A 28 5.22 4.08 0.46
CA GLY A 28 4.79 5.47 0.45
C GLY A 28 5.87 6.45 0.90
N VAL A 29 6.50 6.20 2.05
CA VAL A 29 7.60 7.03 2.55
C VAL A 29 8.78 7.02 1.57
N GLY A 30 9.12 5.87 0.99
CA GLY A 30 10.13 5.77 -0.06
C GLY A 30 9.81 6.67 -1.26
N CYS A 31 8.56 6.64 -1.74
CA CYS A 31 8.09 7.52 -2.82
C CYS A 31 8.14 9.00 -2.43
N PHE A 32 7.75 9.34 -1.20
CA PHE A 32 7.79 10.72 -0.69
C PHE A 32 9.20 11.28 -0.67
N LEU A 33 10.15 10.52 -0.10
CA LEU A 33 11.55 10.93 0.00
C LEU A 33 12.22 10.99 -1.38
N ASN A 34 11.99 9.99 -2.22
CA ASN A 34 12.61 9.90 -3.55
C ASN A 34 11.95 10.81 -4.60
N GLY A 35 10.72 11.25 -4.38
CA GLY A 35 9.96 12.07 -5.34
C GLY A 35 10.71 13.33 -5.77
N ARG A 36 11.46 13.94 -4.85
CA ARG A 36 12.28 15.13 -5.14
C ARG A 36 13.46 14.85 -6.08
N SER A 37 13.94 13.61 -6.11
CA SER A 37 15.06 13.20 -6.96
C SER A 37 14.59 12.64 -8.30
N CYS A 38 13.52 11.83 -8.31
CA CYS A 38 13.04 11.20 -9.54
C CYS A 38 12.12 12.10 -10.38
N GLY A 39 11.39 13.02 -9.73
CA GLY A 39 10.42 13.93 -10.37
C GLY A 39 9.24 13.23 -11.04
N ARG A 40 9.02 11.93 -10.79
CA ARG A 40 8.01 11.11 -11.47
C ARG A 40 6.64 11.22 -10.81
N VAL A 41 5.59 11.27 -11.60
CA VAL A 41 4.22 11.53 -11.14
C VAL A 41 3.73 10.47 -10.15
N HIS A 42 4.09 9.19 -10.33
CA HIS A 42 3.70 8.16 -9.36
C HIS A 42 4.26 8.45 -7.95
N CYS A 43 5.52 8.90 -7.84
CA CYS A 43 6.11 9.23 -6.53
C CYS A 43 5.42 10.42 -5.86
N LYS A 44 4.90 11.39 -6.62
CA LYS A 44 4.12 12.50 -6.08
C LYS A 44 2.80 12.04 -5.48
N ILE A 45 2.12 11.12 -6.16
CA ILE A 45 0.82 10.60 -5.75
C ILE A 45 0.99 9.60 -4.60
N ASP A 46 1.78 8.55 -4.82
CA ASP A 46 1.99 7.46 -3.87
C ASP A 46 2.72 7.92 -2.61
N GLY A 47 3.60 8.93 -2.74
CA GLY A 47 4.28 9.56 -1.61
C GLY A 47 3.34 10.22 -0.59
N ILE A 48 2.10 10.54 -0.98
CA ILE A 48 1.09 11.12 -0.10
C ILE A 48 -0.01 10.09 0.19
N ALA A 49 -0.49 9.41 -0.85
CA ALA A 49 -1.62 8.48 -0.74
C ALA A 49 -1.29 7.25 0.12
N PHE A 50 -0.13 6.61 -0.08
CA PHE A 50 0.20 5.39 0.66
C PHE A 50 0.47 5.61 2.15
N PRO A 51 1.15 6.69 2.61
CA PRO A 51 1.26 6.95 4.05
C PRO A 51 -0.10 7.17 4.72
N LEU A 52 -0.99 7.96 4.10
CA LEU A 52 -2.35 8.16 4.61
C LEU A 52 -3.15 6.85 4.61
N PHE A 53 -3.02 6.06 3.56
CA PHE A 53 -3.69 4.78 3.43
C PHE A 53 -3.18 3.75 4.46
N ALA A 54 -1.88 3.76 4.76
CA ALA A 54 -1.30 2.93 5.81
C ALA A 54 -1.83 3.32 7.20
N ILE A 55 -2.09 4.61 7.47
CA ILE A 55 -2.77 5.03 8.72
C ILE A 55 -4.16 4.39 8.81
N VAL A 56 -4.94 4.41 7.72
CA VAL A 56 -6.26 3.75 7.68
C VAL A 56 -6.16 2.25 7.96
N GLY A 57 -5.17 1.58 7.36
CA GLY A 57 -4.88 0.17 7.64
C GLY A 57 -4.46 -0.09 9.09
N ALA A 58 -3.64 0.78 9.68
CA ALA A 58 -3.24 0.68 11.07
C ALA A 58 -4.43 0.81 12.02
N LEU A 59 -5.34 1.75 11.76
CA LEU A 59 -6.58 1.91 12.52
C LEU A 59 -7.45 0.65 12.46
N ASN A 60 -7.47 -0.06 11.33
CA ASN A 60 -8.18 -1.34 11.22
C ASN A 60 -7.52 -2.47 12.02
N VAL A 61 -6.19 -2.59 11.95
CA VAL A 61 -5.42 -3.54 12.77
C VAL A 61 -5.65 -3.29 14.27
N LEU A 62 -5.69 -2.02 14.69
CA LEU A 62 -5.97 -1.61 16.06
C LEU A 62 -7.46 -1.70 16.44
N SER A 63 -8.32 -2.19 15.54
CA SER A 63 -9.76 -2.31 15.75
C SER A 63 -10.49 -0.99 16.07
N VAL A 64 -9.91 0.15 15.68
CA VAL A 64 -10.56 1.47 15.78
C VAL A 64 -11.62 1.63 14.69
N VAL A 65 -11.36 1.06 13.51
CA VAL A 65 -12.30 0.96 12.39
C VAL A 65 -12.39 -0.48 11.90
N SER A 66 -13.50 -0.86 11.28
CA SER A 66 -13.70 -2.21 10.76
C SER A 66 -14.05 -2.17 9.28
N PHE A 67 -13.21 -2.79 8.45
CA PHE A 67 -13.47 -3.03 7.03
C PHE A 67 -12.84 -4.36 6.59
N ASP A 68 -13.28 -4.83 5.43
CA ASP A 68 -12.77 -6.05 4.81
C ASP A 68 -11.40 -5.85 4.16
N TRP A 69 -10.47 -6.80 4.34
CA TRP A 69 -9.13 -6.70 3.77
C TRP A 69 -9.12 -6.70 2.23
N ASN A 70 -10.13 -7.25 1.55
CA ASN A 70 -10.25 -7.13 0.10
C ASN A 70 -10.58 -5.69 -0.31
N LEU A 71 -11.34 -4.93 0.50
CA LEU A 71 -11.56 -3.51 0.25
C LEU A 71 -10.25 -2.72 0.37
N PHE A 72 -9.42 -3.06 1.36
CA PHE A 72 -8.07 -2.50 1.48
C PHE A 72 -7.22 -2.80 0.24
N TRP A 73 -7.21 -4.06 -0.22
CA TRP A 73 -6.46 -4.45 -1.42
C TRP A 73 -6.98 -3.77 -2.68
N LEU A 74 -8.30 -3.64 -2.83
CA LEU A 74 -8.91 -2.92 -3.94
C LEU A 74 -8.48 -1.45 -3.94
N ALA A 75 -8.56 -0.77 -2.79
CA ALA A 75 -8.12 0.61 -2.66
C ALA A 75 -6.62 0.78 -2.96
N PHE A 76 -5.78 -0.14 -2.46
CA PHE A 76 -4.35 -0.18 -2.78
C PHE A 76 -4.10 -0.26 -4.30
N ILE A 77 -4.76 -1.20 -4.98
CA ILE A 77 -4.63 -1.38 -6.43
C ILE A 77 -5.12 -0.15 -7.18
N VAL A 78 -6.24 0.46 -6.76
CA VAL A 78 -6.78 1.67 -7.39
C VAL A 78 -5.80 2.83 -7.27
N ILE A 79 -5.20 3.05 -6.09
CA ILE A 79 -4.18 4.09 -5.90
C ILE A 79 -2.96 3.80 -6.78
N LEU A 80 -2.43 2.58 -6.71
CA LEU A 80 -1.23 2.17 -7.45
C LEU A 80 -1.42 2.30 -8.97
N VAL A 81 -2.50 1.72 -9.51
CA VAL A 81 -2.79 1.81 -10.95
C VAL A 81 -3.07 3.26 -11.33
N GLY A 82 -3.83 4.00 -10.51
CA GLY A 82 -4.12 5.42 -10.75
C GLY A 82 -2.85 6.27 -10.82
N SER A 83 -1.85 6.00 -9.97
CA SER A 83 -0.60 6.76 -9.94
C SER A 83 0.26 6.49 -11.18
N PHE A 84 0.38 5.24 -11.61
CA PHE A 84 1.13 4.85 -12.82
C PHE A 84 0.40 5.23 -14.12
N VAL A 85 -0.94 5.17 -14.16
CA VAL A 85 -1.72 5.65 -15.31
C VAL A 85 -1.56 7.17 -15.45
N SER A 86 -1.62 7.91 -14.34
CA SER A 86 -1.34 9.35 -14.36
C SER A 86 0.06 9.64 -14.89
N GLU A 87 1.04 8.83 -14.49
CA GLU A 87 2.39 8.95 -15.01
C GLU A 87 2.50 8.67 -16.51
N TRP A 88 1.72 7.75 -17.09
CA TRP A 88 1.75 7.57 -18.54
C TRP A 88 1.38 8.86 -19.29
N THR A 89 0.45 9.63 -18.73
CA THR A 89 -0.03 10.91 -19.29
C THR A 89 0.96 12.06 -19.06
N TRP A 90 1.48 12.21 -17.83
CA TRP A 90 2.27 13.39 -17.44
C TRP A 90 3.77 13.14 -17.26
N LYS A 91 4.20 11.88 -17.08
CA LYS A 91 5.57 11.38 -16.89
C LYS A 91 6.32 11.99 -15.71
N LYS A 92 6.65 13.28 -15.78
CA LYS A 92 7.34 14.04 -14.74
C LYS A 92 6.56 15.31 -14.39
N TYR A 93 6.70 15.74 -13.13
CA TYR A 93 6.10 16.98 -12.63
C TYR A 93 7.14 18.07 -12.31
N SER A 94 8.40 17.81 -12.66
CA SER A 94 9.55 18.71 -12.56
C SER A 94 10.37 18.67 -13.84
#